data_AF-A0AAE4WEA9-F1
#
_entry.id   AF-A0AAE4WEA9-F1
#
_cell.length_a   1.000
_cell.length_b   1.000
_cell.length_c   1.000
_cell.angle_alpha   90.00
_cell.angle_beta   90.00
_cell.angle_gamma   90.00
#
_symmetry.space_group_name_H-M   'P 1'
#
loop_
_entity.id
_entity.type
_entity.pdbx_description
1 polymer ?
#
loop_
_entity_poly.entity_id
_entity_poly.type
_entity_poly.pdbx_seq_one_letter_code
_entity_poly.pdbx_strand_id
1 'polypeptide(L)'
;MTSDTDKSRRPSGHWVRRVARWLELRAIGLTPEHLDILDGLRSALIVGVPILIVAAGQSQYGWSIFAAFWTCLADTGGEKRFQRRMLATFALLGSLTAFLASWLAGFGPVAGLAAGSILVGLTALLPVRWPVVPLVATLLGVVGVVAAGYPHTAPQAALLACSFLAGSAWAALVLTVLWPTDAWRPARRAISAVYARLADMTLDLDTISQSAATQVWTFKSSQHRRAVRNAMERARSHLARAAHPSEQSDKTTLHVALLAADDIFHALLALDHLRSSERQADIGKLCAEVIRPSLIAAAQNLTLHTEPMAELQNRLSVLEQSVSDRHDAVAGAVRSIATALQWKAAPDFVGAAGPEQAALDKMTQARQRQHFLRGAVRSAMGVTVVTVAAHLLALNYPYWAAMAVVVVLQPDRRMSWSRALERIVGSVVGSALALALLTGIPASGLLTAIIIPLAAATIALRSVSYTLFVTVLTMLFVLTMDMLHPGAGIASARMLDNIVGSLAAIIVTFLVWPDKAPTLSELAARALEANRAYRDAAERGDVAQIALTRRAAGIASTEAEIAFHAPDRYLGKTPPATDVETLAKARLLAGEAAVLWHSR
;
A
#
# COMPACT_ATOMS: atom_id res chain seq x y z
N MET A 1 -46.78 -23.26 -14.66
CA MET A 1 -45.49 -23.98 -14.62
C MET A 1 -44.41 -23.00 -15.04
N THR A 2 -43.85 -22.30 -14.06
CA THR A 2 -42.78 -21.31 -14.22
C THR A 2 -41.56 -21.86 -13.50
N SER A 3 -40.50 -22.19 -14.23
CA SER A 3 -39.23 -22.55 -13.60
C SER A 3 -38.03 -22.22 -14.50
N ASP A 4 -37.24 -21.27 -14.00
CA ASP A 4 -35.81 -21.48 -13.75
C ASP A 4 -34.85 -21.36 -14.96
N THR A 5 -34.62 -20.14 -15.43
CA THR A 5 -33.45 -19.80 -16.25
C THR A 5 -32.93 -18.37 -16.00
N ASP A 6 -32.66 -17.98 -14.74
CA ASP A 6 -31.87 -16.74 -14.50
C ASP A 6 -31.03 -16.77 -13.21
N LYS A 7 -30.07 -17.70 -13.14
CA LYS A 7 -29.13 -17.79 -12.00
C LYS A 7 -27.65 -17.78 -12.37
N SER A 8 -27.27 -17.63 -13.64
CA SER A 8 -25.88 -17.87 -14.07
C SER A 8 -25.00 -16.64 -14.32
N ARG A 9 -25.41 -15.42 -13.95
CA ARG A 9 -24.55 -14.22 -14.09
C ARG A 9 -24.39 -13.38 -12.82
N ARG A 10 -24.18 -14.02 -11.67
CA ARG A 10 -23.68 -13.31 -10.48
C ARG A 10 -22.16 -13.21 -10.54
N PRO A 11 -21.55 -12.02 -10.51
CA PRO A 11 -20.10 -11.90 -10.53
C PRO A 11 -19.51 -12.54 -9.27
N SER A 12 -18.58 -13.47 -9.45
CA SER A 12 -17.97 -14.38 -8.47
C SER A 12 -17.13 -13.72 -7.36
N GLY A 13 -17.29 -12.41 -7.09
CA GLY A 13 -16.49 -11.65 -6.13
C GLY A 13 -17.23 -11.13 -4.89
N HIS A 14 -18.57 -11.19 -4.84
CA HIS A 14 -19.34 -10.46 -3.83
C HIS A 14 -19.16 -10.98 -2.39
N TRP A 15 -18.89 -12.27 -2.18
CA TRP A 15 -18.65 -12.83 -0.85
C TRP A 15 -17.24 -12.52 -0.35
N VAL A 16 -16.22 -12.72 -1.19
CA VAL A 16 -14.82 -12.36 -0.90
C VAL A 16 -14.72 -10.89 -0.54
N ARG A 17 -15.41 -10.01 -1.27
CA ARG A 17 -15.48 -8.57 -0.98
C ARG A 17 -16.17 -8.27 0.35
N ARG A 18 -17.20 -9.03 0.75
CA ARG A 18 -17.86 -8.90 2.06
C ARG A 18 -16.97 -9.35 3.23
N VAL A 19 -16.22 -10.44 3.06
CA VAL A 19 -15.27 -10.93 4.08
C VAL A 19 -14.08 -10.00 4.21
N ALA A 20 -13.54 -9.54 3.08
CA ALA A 20 -12.52 -8.50 3.02
C ALA A 20 -12.97 -7.22 3.74
N ARG A 21 -14.20 -6.77 3.49
CA ARG A 21 -14.86 -5.67 4.22
C ARG A 21 -14.93 -5.94 5.72
N TRP A 22 -15.34 -7.14 6.14
CA TRP A 22 -15.40 -7.53 7.56
C TRP A 22 -14.02 -7.54 8.26
N LEU A 23 -12.96 -7.92 7.55
CA LEU A 23 -11.59 -7.94 8.05
C LEU A 23 -10.92 -6.56 8.04
N GLU A 24 -11.17 -5.74 7.01
CA GLU A 24 -10.78 -4.31 6.96
C GLU A 24 -11.37 -3.53 8.14
N LEU A 25 -12.61 -3.84 8.50
CA LEU A 25 -13.30 -3.26 9.67
C LEU A 25 -12.65 -3.64 11.02
N ARG A 26 -11.80 -4.68 11.05
CA ARG A 26 -11.09 -5.19 12.24
C ARG A 26 -9.57 -5.05 12.15
N ALA A 27 -9.09 -4.08 11.34
CA ALA A 27 -7.68 -3.74 11.16
C ALA A 27 -6.81 -4.77 10.39
N ILE A 28 -7.43 -5.76 9.71
CA ILE A 28 -6.74 -6.62 8.75
C ILE A 28 -7.20 -6.18 7.36
N GLY A 29 -6.49 -5.21 6.78
CA GLY A 29 -6.77 -4.74 5.43
C GLY A 29 -6.65 -5.89 4.43
N LEU A 30 -7.76 -6.27 3.81
CA LEU A 30 -7.79 -7.20 2.67
C LEU A 30 -8.38 -6.46 1.48
N THR A 31 -7.56 -6.26 0.46
CA THR A 31 -8.02 -5.68 -0.79
C THR A 31 -7.87 -6.71 -1.92
N PRO A 32 -8.80 -7.69 -2.02
CA PRO A 32 -8.72 -8.80 -2.97
C PRO A 32 -8.63 -8.35 -4.43
N GLU A 33 -9.15 -7.15 -4.75
CA GLU A 33 -9.04 -6.50 -6.06
C GLU A 33 -7.59 -6.20 -6.50
N HIS A 34 -6.61 -6.31 -5.57
CA HIS A 34 -5.19 -6.11 -5.85
C HIS A 34 -4.39 -7.41 -5.97
N LEU A 35 -5.05 -8.58 -6.03
CA LEU A 35 -4.38 -9.85 -6.25
C LEU A 35 -3.74 -9.88 -7.64
N ASP A 36 -2.41 -9.95 -7.71
CA ASP A 36 -1.68 -9.94 -8.98
C ASP A 36 -1.15 -11.31 -9.37
N ILE A 37 -2.04 -12.13 -9.93
CA ILE A 37 -1.73 -13.51 -10.31
C ILE A 37 -0.63 -13.57 -11.38
N LEU A 38 -0.62 -12.63 -12.33
CA LEU A 38 0.37 -12.63 -13.42
C LEU A 38 1.77 -12.31 -12.91
N ASP A 39 1.90 -11.28 -12.06
CA ASP A 39 3.17 -10.97 -11.41
C ASP A 39 3.61 -12.10 -10.47
N GLY A 40 2.66 -12.77 -9.82
CA GLY A 40 2.91 -14.01 -9.08
C GLY A 40 3.52 -15.11 -9.94
N LEU A 41 2.86 -15.51 -11.03
CA LEU A 41 3.33 -16.56 -11.94
C LEU A 41 4.71 -16.25 -12.52
N ARG A 42 4.94 -14.98 -12.90
CA ARG A 42 6.25 -14.52 -13.35
C ARG A 42 7.31 -14.66 -12.26
N SER A 43 6.96 -14.38 -11.01
CA SER A 43 7.87 -14.53 -9.87
C SER A 43 8.16 -16.00 -9.54
N ALA A 44 7.22 -16.92 -9.77
CA ALA A 44 7.51 -18.35 -9.71
C ALA A 44 8.57 -18.78 -10.74
N LEU A 45 8.54 -18.24 -11.97
CA LEU A 45 9.60 -18.48 -12.95
C LEU A 45 10.94 -17.89 -12.49
N ILE A 46 10.92 -16.63 -12.02
CA ILE A 46 12.12 -15.90 -11.61
C ILE A 46 12.84 -16.60 -10.44
N VAL A 47 12.10 -16.99 -9.41
CA VAL A 47 12.65 -17.62 -8.19
C VAL A 47 12.82 -19.13 -8.38
N GLY A 48 11.94 -19.76 -9.17
CA GLY A 48 11.95 -21.20 -9.42
C GLY A 48 13.18 -21.69 -10.16
N VAL A 49 13.72 -20.94 -11.11
CA VAL A 49 14.96 -21.33 -11.82
C VAL A 49 16.16 -21.47 -10.87
N PRO A 50 16.50 -20.46 -10.04
CA PRO A 50 17.47 -20.59 -8.97
C PRO A 50 17.23 -21.78 -8.01
N ILE A 51 15.97 -22.01 -7.62
CA ILE A 51 15.60 -23.13 -6.74
C ILE A 51 15.95 -24.47 -7.40
N LEU A 52 15.62 -24.65 -8.68
CA LEU A 52 15.90 -25.88 -9.41
C LEU A 52 17.41 -26.09 -9.59
N ILE A 53 18.19 -25.03 -9.80
CA ILE A 53 19.66 -25.10 -9.86
C ILE A 53 20.22 -25.63 -8.53
N VAL A 54 19.74 -25.10 -7.40
CA VAL A 54 20.17 -25.54 -6.07
C VAL A 54 19.72 -26.98 -5.80
N ALA A 55 18.47 -27.33 -6.15
CA ALA A 55 17.94 -28.68 -6.00
C ALA A 55 18.71 -29.72 -6.86
N ALA A 56 19.31 -29.30 -7.97
CA ALA A 56 20.21 -30.11 -8.80
C ALA A 56 21.61 -30.31 -8.21
N GLY A 57 21.85 -29.88 -6.96
CA GLY A 57 23.11 -30.08 -6.23
C GLY A 57 24.06 -28.89 -6.24
N GLN A 58 23.68 -27.76 -6.83
CA GLN A 58 24.53 -26.56 -6.91
C GLN A 58 24.25 -25.56 -5.77
N SER A 59 24.37 -26.01 -4.52
CA SER A 59 24.04 -25.23 -3.31
C SER A 59 24.83 -23.93 -3.16
N GLN A 60 26.02 -23.84 -3.75
CA GLN A 60 26.83 -22.62 -3.84
C GLN A 60 26.11 -21.42 -4.48
N TYR A 61 25.06 -21.66 -5.27
CA TYR A 61 24.24 -20.60 -5.86
C TYR A 61 23.00 -20.23 -5.04
N GLY A 62 22.89 -20.65 -3.78
CA GLY A 62 21.72 -20.38 -2.92
C GLY A 62 21.33 -18.91 -2.83
N TRP A 63 22.31 -18.01 -2.84
CA TRP A 63 22.10 -16.57 -2.80
C TRP A 63 21.36 -16.02 -4.03
N SER A 64 21.42 -16.71 -5.16
CA SER A 64 20.67 -16.35 -6.36
C SER A 64 19.15 -16.44 -6.16
N ILE A 65 18.66 -17.32 -5.27
CA ILE A 65 17.23 -17.43 -4.93
C ILE A 65 16.74 -16.15 -4.23
N PHE A 66 17.45 -15.73 -3.18
CA PHE A 66 17.12 -14.51 -2.43
C PHE A 66 17.28 -13.26 -3.28
N ALA A 67 18.34 -13.19 -4.08
CA ALA A 67 18.58 -12.08 -5.00
C ALA A 67 17.47 -11.95 -6.04
N ALA A 68 17.06 -13.05 -6.67
CA ALA A 68 15.97 -13.07 -7.63
C ALA A 68 14.66 -12.60 -7.00
N PHE A 69 14.34 -13.08 -5.79
CA PHE A 69 13.15 -12.67 -5.05
C PHE A 69 13.18 -11.18 -4.66
N TRP A 70 14.29 -10.68 -4.10
CA TRP A 70 14.42 -9.27 -3.75
C TRP A 70 14.42 -8.35 -4.98
N THR A 71 14.92 -8.81 -6.13
CA THR A 71 14.79 -8.07 -7.39
C THR A 71 13.33 -7.97 -7.84
N CYS A 72 12.50 -9.00 -7.65
CA CYS A 72 11.05 -8.88 -7.86
C CYS A 72 10.39 -7.85 -6.92
N LEU A 73 10.86 -7.73 -5.68
CA LEU A 73 10.37 -6.70 -4.76
C LEU A 73 10.88 -5.29 -5.10
N ALA A 74 12.11 -5.19 -5.59
CA ALA A 74 12.70 -3.94 -6.04
C ALA A 74 12.01 -3.39 -7.30
N ASP A 75 11.36 -4.26 -8.09
CA ASP A 75 10.54 -3.85 -9.22
C ASP A 75 9.28 -3.09 -8.75
N THR A 76 9.37 -1.77 -8.80
CA THR A 76 8.24 -0.87 -8.55
C THR A 76 7.40 -0.59 -9.80
N GLY A 77 7.75 -1.18 -10.95
CA GLY A 77 7.21 -0.80 -12.25
C GLY A 77 7.58 0.62 -12.66
N GLY A 78 6.89 1.15 -13.67
CA GLY A 78 7.09 2.49 -14.22
C GLY A 78 7.78 2.48 -15.59
N GLU A 79 8.38 3.61 -15.96
CA GLU A 79 9.08 3.75 -17.25
C GLU A 79 10.11 2.63 -17.45
N LYS A 80 10.10 1.97 -18.61
CA LYS A 80 10.99 0.84 -18.90
C LYS A 80 12.47 1.19 -18.72
N ARG A 81 12.91 2.42 -19.06
CA ARG A 81 14.31 2.85 -18.84
C ARG A 81 14.61 3.07 -17.36
N PHE A 82 13.70 3.72 -16.62
CA PHE A 82 13.84 3.90 -15.17
C PHE A 82 13.85 2.55 -14.45
N GLN A 83 12.92 1.66 -14.78
CA GLN A 83 12.84 0.29 -14.29
C GLN A 83 14.15 -0.47 -14.56
N ARG A 84 14.63 -0.49 -15.82
CA ARG A 84 15.91 -1.13 -16.18
C ARG A 84 17.09 -0.57 -15.39
N ARG A 85 17.19 0.76 -15.28
CA ARG A 85 18.25 1.43 -14.50
C ARG A 85 18.15 1.09 -13.02
N MET A 86 16.95 1.06 -12.46
CA MET A 86 16.72 0.70 -11.06
C MET A 86 17.14 -0.74 -10.78
N LEU A 87 16.69 -1.69 -11.61
CA LEU A 87 17.03 -3.10 -11.45
C LEU A 87 18.53 -3.35 -11.64
N ALA A 88 19.16 -2.70 -12.62
CA ALA A 88 20.61 -2.78 -12.82
C ALA A 88 21.38 -2.17 -11.62
N THR A 89 20.93 -1.02 -11.11
CA THR A 89 21.53 -0.39 -9.93
C THR A 89 21.36 -1.26 -8.68
N PHE A 90 20.19 -1.87 -8.49
CA PHE A 90 19.94 -2.80 -7.40
C PHE A 90 20.82 -4.04 -7.50
N ALA A 91 20.97 -4.63 -8.69
CA ALA A 91 21.85 -5.77 -8.91
C ALA A 91 23.31 -5.45 -8.57
N LEU A 92 23.84 -4.31 -9.06
CA LEU A 92 25.22 -3.89 -8.82
C LEU A 92 25.46 -3.49 -7.36
N LEU A 93 24.65 -2.59 -6.81
CA LEU A 93 24.80 -2.15 -5.42
C LEU A 93 24.49 -3.27 -4.44
N GLY A 94 23.53 -4.13 -4.73
CA GLY A 94 23.20 -5.31 -3.92
C GLY A 94 24.37 -6.29 -3.88
N SER A 95 24.99 -6.59 -5.02
CA SER A 95 26.18 -7.46 -5.09
C SER A 95 27.36 -6.86 -4.33
N LEU A 96 27.61 -5.55 -4.48
CA LEU A 96 28.66 -4.84 -3.74
C LEU A 96 28.39 -4.86 -2.23
N THR A 97 27.14 -4.61 -1.83
CA THR A 97 26.73 -4.61 -0.42
C THR A 97 26.89 -6.02 0.17
N ALA A 98 26.49 -7.06 -0.56
CA ALA A 98 26.63 -8.46 -0.14
C ALA A 98 28.10 -8.86 0.02
N PHE A 99 28.95 -8.49 -0.96
CA PHE A 99 30.40 -8.70 -0.89
C PHE A 99 31.01 -8.03 0.35
N LEU A 100 30.81 -6.72 0.50
CA LEU A 100 31.40 -5.94 1.58
C LEU A 100 30.92 -6.43 2.95
N ALA A 101 29.62 -6.69 3.11
CA ALA A 101 29.06 -7.18 4.37
C ALA A 101 29.65 -8.54 4.78
N SER A 102 29.66 -9.51 3.86
CA SER A 102 30.13 -10.88 4.11
C SER A 102 31.64 -10.92 4.34
N TRP A 103 32.41 -10.15 3.57
CA TRP A 103 33.87 -10.07 3.73
C TRP A 103 34.27 -9.36 5.02
N LEU A 104 33.65 -8.21 5.34
CA LEU A 104 33.97 -7.48 6.57
C LEU A 104 33.56 -8.28 7.81
N ALA A 105 32.46 -9.03 7.76
CA ALA A 105 32.07 -9.94 8.83
C ALA A 105 33.08 -11.08 9.05
N GLY A 106 33.86 -11.45 8.02
CA GLY A 106 34.94 -12.43 8.11
C GLY A 106 36.07 -12.06 9.09
N PHE A 107 36.23 -10.77 9.45
CA PHE A 107 37.23 -10.33 10.43
C PHE A 107 36.78 -10.52 11.89
N GLY A 108 35.53 -10.92 12.13
CA GLY A 108 35.01 -11.28 13.45
C GLY A 108 33.64 -10.68 13.77
N PRO A 109 33.02 -11.08 14.90
CA PRO A 109 31.64 -10.70 15.23
C PRO A 109 31.42 -9.19 15.35
N VAL A 110 32.40 -8.47 15.92
CA VAL A 110 32.35 -7.00 16.06
C VAL A 110 32.42 -6.32 14.70
N ALA A 111 33.26 -6.83 13.79
CA ALA A 111 33.37 -6.32 12.43
C ALA A 111 32.09 -6.55 11.62
N GLY A 112 31.46 -7.72 11.78
CA GLY A 112 30.16 -8.02 11.16
C GLY A 112 29.04 -7.11 11.66
N LEU A 113 28.99 -6.87 12.98
CA LEU A 113 28.04 -5.94 13.59
C LEU A 113 28.22 -4.51 13.06
N ALA A 114 29.46 -4.03 13.00
CA ALA A 114 29.79 -2.71 12.47
C ALA A 114 29.43 -2.61 10.98
N ALA A 115 29.81 -3.61 10.17
CA ALA A 115 29.52 -3.65 8.75
C ALA A 115 28.01 -3.61 8.46
N GLY A 116 27.23 -4.45 9.13
CA GLY A 116 25.76 -4.48 8.96
C GLY A 116 25.10 -3.15 9.33
N SER A 117 25.50 -2.56 10.47
CA SER A 117 24.95 -1.29 10.95
C SER A 117 25.29 -0.11 10.03
N ILE A 118 26.57 -0.02 9.61
CA ILE A 118 27.05 1.03 8.72
C ILE A 118 26.39 0.92 7.35
N LEU A 119 26.34 -0.28 6.77
CA LEU A 119 25.73 -0.49 5.45
C LEU A 119 24.23 -0.14 5.46
N VAL A 120 23.50 -0.51 6.51
CA VAL A 120 22.08 -0.10 6.66
C VAL A 120 21.94 1.41 6.79
N GLY A 121 22.82 2.07 7.55
CA GLY A 121 22.84 3.53 7.62
C GLY A 121 23.08 4.16 6.25
N LEU A 122 24.08 3.68 5.51
CA LEU A 122 24.43 4.19 4.17
C LEU A 122 23.31 3.97 3.15
N THR A 123 22.71 2.79 3.10
CA THR A 123 21.61 2.51 2.15
C THR A 123 20.38 3.33 2.51
N ALA A 124 20.07 3.52 3.80
CA ALA A 124 18.96 4.36 4.26
C ALA A 124 19.13 5.86 3.95
N LEU A 125 20.32 6.33 3.55
CA LEU A 125 20.55 7.69 3.07
C LEU A 125 20.17 7.90 1.59
N LEU A 126 20.05 6.85 0.79
CA LEU A 126 19.70 6.96 -0.64
C LEU A 126 18.43 7.81 -0.90
N PRO A 127 17.34 7.66 -0.12
CA PRO A 127 16.12 8.45 -0.31
C PRO A 127 16.28 9.95 -0.06
N VAL A 128 17.33 10.38 0.65
CA VAL A 128 17.64 11.82 0.86
C VAL A 128 17.89 12.50 -0.49
N ARG A 129 18.60 11.82 -1.40
CA ARG A 129 18.88 12.34 -2.74
C ARG A 129 17.81 11.92 -3.75
N TRP A 130 17.28 10.70 -3.63
CA TRP A 130 16.33 10.09 -4.55
C TRP A 130 15.06 9.63 -3.81
N PRO A 131 14.08 10.51 -3.55
CA PRO A 131 12.90 10.19 -2.74
C PRO A 131 12.00 9.05 -3.28
N VAL A 132 12.24 8.61 -4.53
CA VAL A 132 11.50 7.53 -5.19
C VAL A 132 12.02 6.13 -4.87
N VAL A 133 13.20 5.99 -4.24
CA VAL A 133 13.84 4.68 -3.95
C VAL A 133 13.80 4.16 -2.50
N PRO A 134 12.93 4.59 -1.55
CA PRO A 134 12.92 4.05 -0.18
C PRO A 134 12.86 2.52 -0.08
N LEU A 135 12.04 1.87 -0.90
CA LEU A 135 11.93 0.40 -0.89
C LEU A 135 13.25 -0.27 -1.30
N VAL A 136 13.90 0.23 -2.35
CA VAL A 136 15.19 -0.27 -2.83
C VAL A 136 16.27 -0.07 -1.76
N ALA A 137 16.28 1.09 -1.11
CA ALA A 137 17.17 1.37 0.01
C ALA A 137 16.98 0.37 1.17
N THR A 138 15.73 0.13 1.57
CA THR A 138 15.38 -0.90 2.58
C THR A 138 15.86 -2.29 2.15
N LEU A 139 15.63 -2.69 0.90
CA LEU A 139 16.07 -4.00 0.39
C LEU A 139 17.60 -4.12 0.37
N LEU A 140 18.34 -3.08 -0.06
CA LEU A 140 19.80 -3.06 0.03
C LEU A 140 20.29 -3.17 1.48
N GLY A 141 19.61 -2.49 2.41
CA GLY A 141 19.88 -2.65 3.85
C GLY A 141 19.68 -4.08 4.32
N VAL A 142 18.59 -4.75 3.89
CA VAL A 142 18.33 -6.17 4.16
C VAL A 142 19.45 -7.05 3.58
N VAL A 143 19.88 -6.82 2.34
CA VAL A 143 21.01 -7.54 1.72
C VAL A 143 22.25 -7.43 2.62
N GLY A 144 22.57 -6.23 3.09
CA GLY A 144 23.72 -5.98 3.96
C GLY A 144 23.68 -6.74 5.28
N VAL A 145 22.57 -6.67 6.02
CA VAL A 145 22.48 -7.37 7.33
C VAL A 145 22.41 -8.89 7.17
N VAL A 146 21.77 -9.39 6.12
CA VAL A 146 21.74 -10.84 5.85
C VAL A 146 23.13 -11.31 5.47
N ALA A 147 23.84 -10.62 4.58
CA ALA A 147 25.18 -11.00 4.14
C ALA A 147 26.22 -10.91 5.26
N ALA A 148 26.08 -9.97 6.19
CA ALA A 148 26.90 -9.90 7.41
C ALA A 148 26.72 -11.13 8.33
N GLY A 149 25.60 -11.85 8.20
CA GLY A 149 25.36 -13.13 8.88
C GLY A 149 26.13 -14.32 8.30
N TYR A 150 26.79 -14.16 7.15
CA TYR A 150 27.60 -15.18 6.48
C TYR A 150 29.05 -14.70 6.37
N PRO A 151 29.84 -14.79 7.47
CA PRO A 151 31.22 -14.32 7.49
C PRO A 151 32.09 -15.19 6.59
N HIS A 152 32.73 -14.59 5.60
CA HIS A 152 33.49 -15.31 4.58
C HIS A 152 34.85 -14.65 4.30
N THR A 153 35.79 -15.43 3.77
CA THR A 153 37.00 -14.89 3.14
C THR A 153 36.65 -14.10 1.87
N ALA A 154 37.54 -13.21 1.41
CA ALA A 154 37.27 -12.40 0.21
C ALA A 154 36.85 -13.24 -1.03
N PRO A 155 37.48 -14.40 -1.36
CA PRO A 155 37.05 -15.22 -2.49
C PRO A 155 35.65 -15.82 -2.31
N GLN A 156 35.31 -16.27 -1.10
CA GLN A 156 33.99 -16.81 -0.77
C GLN A 156 32.90 -15.72 -0.79
N ALA A 157 33.21 -14.53 -0.27
CA ALA A 157 32.34 -13.36 -0.35
C ALA A 157 32.13 -12.92 -1.81
N ALA A 158 33.16 -13.02 -2.66
CA ALA A 158 33.03 -12.76 -4.09
C ALA A 158 32.11 -13.78 -4.78
N LEU A 159 32.22 -15.07 -4.45
CA LEU A 159 31.31 -16.10 -4.97
C LEU A 159 29.85 -15.83 -4.57
N LEU A 160 29.62 -15.46 -3.31
CA LEU A 160 28.30 -15.05 -2.81
C LEU A 160 27.75 -13.85 -3.60
N ALA A 161 28.57 -12.82 -3.80
CA ALA A 161 28.19 -11.64 -4.57
C ALA A 161 27.93 -11.95 -6.05
N CYS A 162 28.70 -12.84 -6.67
CA CYS A 162 28.46 -13.31 -8.03
C CYS A 162 27.15 -14.11 -8.13
N SER A 163 26.85 -14.95 -7.15
CA SER A 163 25.57 -15.67 -7.07
C SER A 163 24.39 -14.68 -6.94
N PHE A 164 24.54 -13.66 -6.09
CA PHE A 164 23.56 -12.58 -5.99
C PHE A 164 23.36 -11.86 -7.33
N LEU A 165 24.46 -11.44 -7.97
CA LEU A 165 24.43 -10.76 -9.26
C LEU A 165 23.72 -11.60 -10.32
N ALA A 166 24.01 -12.90 -10.39
CA ALA A 166 23.39 -13.83 -11.34
C ALA A 166 21.87 -13.94 -11.12
N GLY A 167 21.42 -14.09 -9.87
CA GLY A 167 20.00 -14.14 -9.53
C GLY A 167 19.27 -12.83 -9.85
N SER A 168 19.87 -11.69 -9.53
CA SER A 168 19.30 -10.38 -9.85
C SER A 168 19.31 -10.08 -11.36
N ALA A 169 20.36 -10.47 -12.08
CA ALA A 169 20.44 -10.31 -13.53
C ALA A 169 19.40 -11.18 -14.25
N TRP A 170 19.21 -12.43 -13.80
CA TRP A 170 18.14 -13.31 -14.28
C TRP A 170 16.76 -12.69 -14.07
N ALA A 171 16.47 -12.24 -12.85
CA ALA A 171 15.22 -11.56 -12.54
C ALA A 171 15.02 -10.32 -13.41
N ALA A 172 16.05 -9.46 -13.56
CA ALA A 172 15.98 -8.28 -14.40
C ALA A 172 15.73 -8.61 -15.88
N LEU A 173 16.33 -9.68 -16.40
CA LEU A 173 16.11 -10.16 -17.76
C LEU A 173 14.66 -10.58 -17.97
N VAL A 174 14.10 -11.38 -17.05
CA VAL A 174 12.70 -11.82 -17.12
C VAL A 174 11.76 -10.62 -17.03
N LEU A 175 11.97 -9.72 -16.06
CA LEU A 175 11.10 -8.58 -15.81
C LEU A 175 11.10 -7.56 -16.96
N THR A 176 12.21 -7.43 -17.70
CA THR A 176 12.39 -6.34 -18.69
C THR A 176 12.42 -6.77 -20.15
N VAL A 177 12.69 -8.06 -20.43
CA VAL A 177 12.84 -8.61 -21.78
C VAL A 177 11.90 -9.78 -22.02
N LEU A 178 11.94 -10.83 -21.20
CA LEU A 178 11.23 -12.08 -21.49
C LEU A 178 9.73 -12.02 -21.17
N TRP A 179 9.37 -11.33 -20.08
CA TRP A 179 7.98 -11.20 -19.64
C TRP A 179 7.69 -9.75 -19.16
N PRO A 180 7.73 -8.77 -20.09
CA PRO A 180 7.47 -7.38 -19.75
C PRO A 180 6.00 -7.17 -19.39
N THR A 181 5.75 -6.44 -18.30
CA THR A 181 4.40 -6.00 -17.91
C THR A 181 4.10 -4.62 -18.46
N ASP A 182 2.81 -4.34 -18.70
CA ASP A 182 2.35 -3.00 -19.01
C ASP A 182 2.50 -2.09 -17.77
N ALA A 183 3.25 -1.00 -17.94
CA ALA A 183 3.62 -0.05 -16.90
C ALA A 183 2.42 0.66 -16.27
N TRP A 184 1.30 0.76 -17.00
CA TRP A 184 0.10 1.45 -16.53
C TRP A 184 -0.85 0.55 -15.74
N ARG A 185 -0.71 -0.78 -15.81
CA ARG A 185 -1.62 -1.73 -15.13
C ARG A 185 -1.81 -1.44 -13.64
N PRO A 186 -0.76 -1.19 -12.84
CA PRO A 186 -0.94 -0.87 -11.42
C PRO A 186 -1.73 0.41 -11.20
N ALA A 187 -1.48 1.44 -12.01
CA ALA A 187 -2.23 2.71 -11.93
C ALA A 187 -3.70 2.52 -12.35
N ARG A 188 -3.97 1.81 -13.46
CA ARG A 188 -5.32 1.47 -13.94
C ARG A 188 -6.10 0.69 -12.88
N ARG A 189 -5.50 -0.34 -12.28
CA ARG A 189 -6.12 -1.13 -11.20
C ARG A 189 -6.37 -0.29 -9.95
N ALA A 190 -5.41 0.55 -9.54
CA ALA A 190 -5.57 1.41 -8.37
C ALA A 190 -6.72 2.41 -8.56
N ILE A 191 -6.85 3.02 -9.75
CA ILE A 191 -7.95 3.93 -10.05
C ILE A 191 -9.28 3.14 -10.14
N SER A 192 -9.30 1.98 -10.81
CA SER A 192 -10.49 1.11 -10.84
C SER A 192 -10.96 0.73 -9.42
N ALA A 193 -10.03 0.44 -8.50
CA ALA A 193 -10.36 0.19 -7.11
C ALA A 193 -11.01 1.42 -6.42
N VAL A 194 -10.63 2.65 -6.77
CA VAL A 194 -11.32 3.86 -6.29
C VAL A 194 -12.78 3.86 -6.73
N TYR A 195 -13.07 3.63 -8.01
CA TYR A 195 -14.44 3.56 -8.54
C TYR A 195 -15.24 2.44 -7.89
N ALA A 196 -14.62 1.27 -7.67
CA ALA A 196 -15.24 0.18 -6.93
C ALA A 196 -15.61 0.59 -5.50
N ARG A 197 -14.74 1.31 -4.78
CA ARG A 197 -15.02 1.81 -3.42
C ARG A 197 -16.06 2.92 -3.39
N LEU A 198 -16.13 3.77 -4.41
CA LEU A 198 -17.23 4.72 -4.59
C LEU A 198 -18.56 3.97 -4.77
N ALA A 199 -18.57 2.87 -5.54
CA ALA A 199 -19.75 2.02 -5.68
C ALA A 199 -20.12 1.28 -4.38
N ASP A 200 -19.16 1.00 -3.49
CA ASP A 200 -19.48 0.46 -2.16
C ASP A 200 -20.11 1.52 -1.26
N MET A 201 -19.68 2.78 -1.38
CA MET A 201 -20.25 3.90 -0.61
C MET A 201 -21.73 4.11 -0.93
N THR A 202 -22.18 3.83 -2.15
CA THR A 202 -23.60 3.92 -2.51
C THR A 202 -24.47 2.82 -1.87
N LEU A 203 -23.91 1.68 -1.48
CA LEU A 203 -24.66 0.62 -0.76
C LEU A 203 -25.13 1.08 0.62
N ASP A 204 -24.35 1.92 1.29
CA ASP A 204 -24.72 2.46 2.60
C ASP A 204 -25.82 3.53 2.47
N LEU A 205 -25.87 4.22 1.33
CA LEU A 205 -26.95 5.15 0.98
C LEU A 205 -28.26 4.42 0.63
N ASP A 206 -28.15 3.22 0.04
CA ASP A 206 -29.26 2.30 -0.30
C ASP A 206 -29.94 1.70 0.96
N THR A 207 -29.18 1.40 2.02
CA THR A 207 -29.76 0.80 3.22
C THR A 207 -30.71 1.73 3.99
N ILE A 208 -32.01 1.41 3.97
CA ILE A 208 -33.07 2.00 4.81
C ILE A 208 -32.79 1.60 6.27
N SER A 209 -32.09 2.44 7.02
CA SER A 209 -31.92 2.20 8.47
C SER A 209 -33.08 2.81 9.24
N GLN A 210 -34.05 1.98 9.64
CA GLN A 210 -35.18 2.36 10.49
C GLN A 210 -34.85 2.44 11.99
N SER A 211 -33.58 2.34 12.43
CA SER A 211 -33.28 2.21 13.86
C SER A 211 -32.33 3.29 14.38
N ALA A 212 -32.78 3.90 15.48
CA ALA A 212 -32.10 4.90 16.27
C ALA A 212 -30.67 4.48 16.65
N ALA A 213 -29.68 5.26 16.19
CA ALA A 213 -28.44 5.55 16.92
C ALA A 213 -27.59 6.51 16.09
N THR A 214 -27.75 7.81 16.34
CA THR A 214 -26.92 8.90 15.78
C THR A 214 -25.41 8.63 15.93
N GLN A 215 -25.00 7.87 16.96
CA GLN A 215 -23.61 7.43 17.20
C GLN A 215 -23.12 6.27 16.30
N VAL A 216 -23.96 5.29 15.98
CA VAL A 216 -23.56 4.14 15.14
C VAL A 216 -23.46 4.57 13.67
N TRP A 217 -24.33 5.49 13.24
CA TRP A 217 -24.30 6.07 11.90
C TRP A 217 -23.03 6.90 11.63
N THR A 218 -22.56 7.69 12.60
CA THR A 218 -21.29 8.42 12.48
C THR A 218 -20.07 7.50 12.31
N PHE A 219 -20.11 6.27 12.86
CA PHE A 219 -18.99 5.33 12.78
C PHE A 219 -18.90 4.64 11.40
N LYS A 220 -20.00 4.10 10.87
CA LYS A 220 -19.99 3.42 9.55
C LYS A 220 -19.74 4.39 8.38
N SER A 221 -20.31 5.60 8.43
CA SER A 221 -20.07 6.63 7.40
C SER A 221 -18.62 7.14 7.40
N SER A 222 -17.96 7.22 8.57
CA SER A 222 -16.52 7.58 8.67
C SER A 222 -15.59 6.56 7.99
N GLN A 223 -15.97 5.28 7.97
CA GLN A 223 -15.13 4.20 7.43
C GLN A 223 -15.05 4.21 5.91
N HIS A 224 -16.19 4.39 5.22
CA HIS A 224 -16.23 4.42 3.75
C HIS A 224 -15.53 5.65 3.21
N ARG A 225 -15.73 6.82 3.82
CA ARG A 225 -15.02 8.05 3.48
C ARG A 225 -13.51 7.88 3.54
N ARG A 226 -13.00 7.27 4.61
CA ARG A 226 -11.58 6.93 4.74
C ARG A 226 -11.10 5.94 3.68
N ALA A 227 -11.85 4.87 3.43
CA ALA A 227 -11.45 3.84 2.48
C ALA A 227 -11.29 4.41 1.07
N VAL A 228 -12.23 5.25 0.63
CA VAL A 228 -12.16 5.97 -0.66
C VAL A 228 -10.96 6.91 -0.69
N ARG A 229 -10.80 7.78 0.31
CA ARG A 229 -9.64 8.71 0.42
C ARG A 229 -8.30 7.96 0.35
N ASN A 230 -8.14 6.89 1.11
CA ASN A 230 -6.92 6.08 1.10
C ASN A 230 -6.70 5.36 -0.24
N ALA A 231 -7.77 4.93 -0.92
CA ALA A 231 -7.66 4.39 -2.28
C ALA A 231 -7.20 5.48 -3.27
N MET A 232 -7.73 6.70 -3.16
CA MET A 232 -7.35 7.83 -4.01
C MET A 232 -5.88 8.24 -3.82
N GLU A 233 -5.41 8.38 -2.58
CA GLU A 233 -4.00 8.71 -2.33
C GLU A 233 -3.06 7.63 -2.85
N ARG A 234 -3.43 6.35 -2.70
CA ARG A 234 -2.69 5.24 -3.31
C ARG A 234 -2.69 5.34 -4.83
N ALA A 235 -3.83 5.59 -5.46
CA ALA A 235 -3.93 5.75 -6.91
C ALA A 235 -3.07 6.93 -7.42
N ARG A 236 -3.07 8.07 -6.71
CA ARG A 236 -2.17 9.22 -6.99
C ARG A 236 -0.71 8.80 -6.94
N SER A 237 -0.31 8.02 -5.93
CA SER A 237 1.06 7.54 -5.79
C SER A 237 1.49 6.62 -6.95
N HIS A 238 0.60 5.75 -7.44
CA HIS A 238 0.86 4.89 -8.60
C HIS A 238 0.93 5.69 -9.90
N LEU A 239 0.02 6.65 -10.10
CA LEU A 239 -0.01 7.51 -11.27
C LEU A 239 1.24 8.41 -11.34
N ALA A 240 1.70 8.94 -10.21
CA ALA A 240 2.92 9.75 -10.14
C ALA A 240 4.18 8.95 -10.54
N ARG A 241 4.24 7.66 -10.20
CA ARG A 241 5.37 6.76 -10.56
C ARG A 241 5.34 6.30 -12.02
N ALA A 242 4.16 6.22 -12.62
CA ALA A 242 3.99 5.82 -14.02
C ALA A 242 4.30 6.96 -15.03
N ALA A 243 4.51 8.20 -14.56
CA ALA A 243 4.56 9.39 -15.39
C ALA A 243 5.77 9.47 -16.35
N HIS A 244 5.53 9.42 -17.67
CA HIS A 244 6.52 9.71 -18.72
C HIS A 244 6.00 10.81 -19.70
N PRO A 245 6.88 11.67 -20.23
CA PRO A 245 6.57 12.61 -21.33
C PRO A 245 6.05 12.00 -22.66
N SER A 246 6.40 10.75 -23.00
CA SER A 246 6.11 10.17 -24.34
C SER A 246 4.75 9.48 -24.44
N GLU A 247 4.10 9.20 -23.31
CA GLU A 247 2.79 8.53 -23.22
C GLU A 247 1.79 9.44 -22.49
N GLN A 248 1.81 10.73 -22.85
CA GLN A 248 1.01 11.78 -22.22
C GLN A 248 -0.51 11.50 -22.31
N SER A 249 -0.97 10.78 -23.34
CA SER A 249 -2.40 10.48 -23.55
C SER A 249 -2.99 9.56 -22.47
N ASP A 250 -2.35 8.42 -22.19
CA ASP A 250 -2.78 7.48 -21.15
C ASP A 250 -2.67 8.10 -19.75
N LYS A 251 -1.57 8.84 -19.50
CA LYS A 251 -1.39 9.61 -18.27
C LYS A 251 -2.52 10.61 -18.05
N THR A 252 -2.88 11.36 -19.10
CA THR A 252 -3.93 12.38 -19.03
C THR A 252 -5.27 11.71 -18.77
N THR A 253 -5.59 10.62 -19.46
CA THR A 253 -6.84 9.87 -19.28
C THR A 253 -6.99 9.37 -17.84
N LEU A 254 -5.95 8.73 -17.30
CA LEU A 254 -5.97 8.23 -15.92
C LEU A 254 -5.93 9.34 -14.87
N HIS A 255 -5.27 10.45 -15.17
CA HIS A 255 -5.31 11.63 -14.31
C HIS A 255 -6.71 12.24 -14.25
N VAL A 256 -7.36 12.41 -15.40
CA VAL A 256 -8.74 12.88 -15.51
C VAL A 256 -9.70 11.92 -14.81
N ALA A 257 -9.54 10.61 -14.99
CA ALA A 257 -10.35 9.62 -14.28
C ALA A 257 -10.17 9.69 -12.76
N LEU A 258 -8.98 10.02 -12.27
CA LEU A 258 -8.72 10.19 -10.84
C LEU A 258 -9.28 11.51 -10.29
N LEU A 259 -9.26 12.59 -11.08
CA LEU A 259 -9.94 13.85 -10.74
C LEU A 259 -11.46 13.65 -10.70
N ALA A 260 -12.01 12.98 -11.71
CA ALA A 260 -13.43 12.61 -11.77
C ALA A 260 -13.85 11.78 -10.54
N ALA A 261 -12.99 10.86 -10.07
CA ALA A 261 -13.26 10.11 -8.85
C ALA A 261 -13.35 11.01 -7.59
N ASP A 262 -12.56 12.10 -7.54
CA ASP A 262 -12.69 13.10 -6.48
C ASP A 262 -14.05 13.81 -6.58
N ASP A 263 -14.47 14.23 -7.77
CA ASP A 263 -15.76 14.91 -7.96
C ASP A 263 -16.95 14.02 -7.60
N ILE A 264 -16.92 12.76 -8.03
CA ILE A 264 -17.92 11.76 -7.66
C ILE A 264 -17.94 11.57 -6.15
N PHE A 265 -16.78 11.51 -5.49
CA PHE A 265 -16.72 11.39 -4.03
C PHE A 265 -17.46 12.54 -3.33
N HIS A 266 -17.30 13.78 -3.81
CA HIS A 266 -17.95 14.94 -3.20
C HIS A 266 -19.44 15.01 -3.51
N ALA A 267 -19.86 14.61 -4.70
CA ALA A 267 -21.27 14.44 -5.02
C ALA A 267 -21.94 13.40 -4.11
N LEU A 268 -21.27 12.26 -3.84
CA LEU A 268 -21.75 11.27 -2.87
C LEU A 268 -21.80 11.80 -1.43
N LEU A 269 -20.90 12.71 -1.03
CA LEU A 269 -20.98 13.39 0.26
C LEU A 269 -22.21 14.31 0.36
N ALA A 270 -22.53 15.03 -0.71
CA ALA A 270 -23.74 15.85 -0.76
C ALA A 270 -25.00 14.98 -0.67
N LEU A 271 -25.06 13.85 -1.41
CA LEU A 271 -26.17 12.91 -1.31
C LEU A 271 -26.30 12.29 0.10
N ASP A 272 -25.18 11.95 0.76
CA ASP A 272 -25.17 11.49 2.16
C ASP A 272 -25.72 12.55 3.12
N HIS A 273 -25.39 13.83 2.89
CA HIS A 273 -25.85 14.95 3.72
C HIS A 273 -27.32 15.31 3.49
N LEU A 274 -27.80 15.23 2.24
CA LEU A 274 -29.19 15.49 1.86
C LEU A 274 -30.16 14.37 2.26
N ARG A 275 -29.64 13.30 2.88
CA ARG A 275 -30.40 12.11 3.27
C ARG A 275 -31.28 12.38 4.50
N SER A 276 -32.33 13.18 4.32
CA SER A 276 -33.43 13.33 5.28
C SER A 276 -34.40 12.14 5.19
N SER A 277 -35.23 11.94 6.21
CA SER A 277 -36.23 10.86 6.24
C SER A 277 -37.18 10.89 5.03
N GLU A 278 -37.47 12.06 4.46
CA GLU A 278 -38.33 12.22 3.28
C GLU A 278 -37.62 11.87 1.96
N ARG A 279 -36.30 12.15 1.86
CA ARG A 279 -35.52 11.97 0.63
C ARG A 279 -34.74 10.65 0.57
N GLN A 280 -34.68 9.92 1.68
CA GLN A 280 -33.86 8.71 1.83
C GLN A 280 -34.23 7.60 0.82
N ALA A 281 -35.52 7.36 0.59
CA ALA A 281 -35.97 6.30 -0.32
C ALA A 281 -35.60 6.61 -1.79
N ASP A 282 -35.75 7.86 -2.20
CA ASP A 282 -35.45 8.35 -3.55
C ASP A 282 -33.94 8.36 -3.83
N ILE A 283 -33.14 8.89 -2.89
CA ILE A 283 -31.67 8.84 -2.98
C ILE A 283 -31.17 7.39 -2.99
N GLY A 284 -31.71 6.53 -2.12
CA GLY A 284 -31.35 5.12 -2.07
C GLY A 284 -31.60 4.40 -3.40
N LYS A 285 -32.79 4.59 -3.98
CA LYS A 285 -33.16 4.04 -5.29
C LYS A 285 -32.24 4.53 -6.41
N LEU A 286 -31.98 5.83 -6.47
CA LEU A 286 -31.09 6.43 -7.47
C LEU A 286 -29.65 5.92 -7.32
N CYS A 287 -29.14 5.79 -6.09
CA CYS A 287 -27.86 5.16 -5.81
C CYS A 287 -27.81 3.70 -6.28
N ALA A 288 -28.87 2.93 -6.02
CA ALA A 288 -28.93 1.50 -6.27
C ALA A 288 -29.08 1.15 -7.76
N GLU A 289 -29.95 1.86 -8.47
CA GLU A 289 -30.38 1.55 -9.84
C GLU A 289 -29.58 2.30 -10.89
N VAL A 290 -29.07 3.50 -10.57
CA VAL A 290 -28.47 4.42 -11.55
C VAL A 290 -26.98 4.64 -11.29
N ILE A 291 -26.61 5.16 -10.12
CA ILE A 291 -25.21 5.55 -9.84
C ILE A 291 -24.30 4.32 -9.72
N ARG A 292 -24.69 3.33 -8.90
CA ARG A 292 -23.84 2.16 -8.61
C ARG A 292 -23.48 1.36 -9.87
N PRO A 293 -24.41 1.02 -10.77
CA PRO A 293 -24.07 0.33 -12.01
C PRO A 293 -23.11 1.13 -12.90
N SER A 294 -23.28 2.45 -12.99
CA SER A 294 -22.38 3.34 -13.76
C SER A 294 -20.95 3.35 -13.20
N LEU A 295 -20.78 3.38 -11.87
CA LEU A 295 -19.46 3.29 -11.24
C LEU A 295 -18.78 1.93 -11.44
N ILE A 296 -19.55 0.84 -11.40
CA ILE A 296 -19.04 -0.51 -11.70
C ILE A 296 -18.59 -0.60 -13.16
N ALA A 297 -19.39 -0.09 -14.09
CA ALA A 297 -19.04 -0.05 -15.52
C ALA A 297 -17.78 0.80 -15.77
N ALA A 298 -17.64 1.95 -15.10
CA ALA A 298 -16.43 2.78 -15.17
C ALA A 298 -15.20 2.04 -14.62
N ALA A 299 -15.33 1.35 -13.48
CA ALA A 299 -14.26 0.53 -12.91
C ALA A 299 -13.81 -0.59 -13.85
N GLN A 300 -14.75 -1.25 -14.53
CA GLN A 300 -14.48 -2.31 -15.51
C GLN A 300 -13.77 -1.76 -16.76
N ASN A 301 -14.23 -0.63 -17.29
CA ASN A 301 -13.61 0.05 -18.44
C ASN A 301 -12.13 0.40 -18.18
N LEU A 302 -11.81 0.91 -16.98
CA LEU A 302 -10.44 1.20 -16.57
C LEU A 302 -9.52 -0.03 -16.56
N THR A 303 -10.08 -1.23 -16.29
CA THR A 303 -9.30 -2.47 -16.20
C THR A 303 -9.18 -3.23 -17.50
N LEU A 304 -10.24 -3.27 -18.31
CA LEU A 304 -10.33 -4.24 -19.40
C LEU A 304 -10.04 -3.64 -20.78
N HIS A 305 -10.14 -2.32 -20.99
CA HIS A 305 -10.10 -1.73 -22.35
C HIS A 305 -11.07 -2.39 -23.37
N THR A 306 -11.91 -3.35 -22.95
CA THR A 306 -12.71 -4.22 -23.83
C THR A 306 -14.20 -3.93 -23.77
N GLU A 307 -14.69 -3.25 -22.74
CA GLU A 307 -16.09 -2.81 -22.71
C GLU A 307 -16.26 -1.68 -23.74
N PRO A 308 -17.26 -1.76 -24.62
CA PRO A 308 -17.51 -0.67 -25.55
C PRO A 308 -17.91 0.56 -24.73
N MET A 309 -17.23 1.68 -24.98
CA MET A 309 -17.58 3.03 -24.48
C MET A 309 -19.10 3.30 -24.59
N ALA A 310 -19.79 2.63 -25.52
CA ALA A 310 -21.24 2.61 -25.69
C ALA A 310 -22.04 2.23 -24.43
N GLU A 311 -21.65 1.21 -23.66
CA GLU A 311 -22.41 0.83 -22.45
C GLU A 311 -22.27 1.88 -21.35
N LEU A 312 -21.06 2.44 -21.17
CA LEU A 312 -20.85 3.55 -20.24
C LEU A 312 -21.62 4.80 -20.68
N GLN A 313 -21.64 5.10 -21.99
CA GLN A 313 -22.41 6.20 -22.57
C GLN A 313 -23.92 6.02 -22.39
N ASN A 314 -24.45 4.81 -22.57
CA ASN A 314 -25.85 4.50 -22.34
C ASN A 314 -26.22 4.65 -20.86
N ARG A 315 -25.36 4.23 -19.95
CA ARG A 315 -25.57 4.44 -18.51
C ARG A 315 -25.51 5.90 -18.12
N LEU A 316 -24.62 6.66 -18.74
CA LEU A 316 -24.51 8.09 -18.54
C LEU A 316 -25.78 8.83 -18.98
N SER A 317 -26.34 8.48 -20.15
CA SER A 317 -27.59 9.10 -20.61
C SER A 317 -28.77 8.78 -19.69
N VAL A 318 -28.87 7.55 -19.17
CA VAL A 318 -29.87 7.18 -18.15
C VAL A 318 -29.68 8.00 -16.88
N LEU A 319 -28.42 8.25 -16.46
CA LEU A 319 -28.10 9.01 -15.27
C LEU A 319 -28.48 10.49 -15.43
N GLU A 320 -28.23 11.10 -16.58
CA GLU A 320 -28.66 12.47 -16.91
C GLU A 320 -30.20 12.59 -17.00
N GLN A 321 -30.86 11.62 -17.65
CA GLN A 321 -32.33 11.58 -17.77
C GLN A 321 -33.03 11.41 -16.42
N SER A 322 -32.44 10.67 -15.48
CA SER A 322 -33.06 10.42 -14.16
C SER A 322 -33.30 11.69 -13.34
N VAL A 323 -32.63 12.79 -13.69
CA VAL A 323 -32.71 14.07 -12.99
C VAL A 323 -32.98 15.26 -13.92
N SER A 324 -33.44 15.02 -15.16
CA SER A 324 -33.66 16.08 -16.17
C SER A 324 -34.62 17.17 -15.68
N ASP A 325 -35.67 16.77 -14.98
CA ASP A 325 -36.75 17.68 -14.57
C ASP A 325 -36.51 18.28 -13.17
N ARG A 326 -35.37 17.95 -12.54
CA ARG A 326 -35.05 18.32 -11.16
C ARG A 326 -33.94 19.37 -11.11
N HIS A 327 -34.16 20.42 -10.33
CA HIS A 327 -33.22 21.54 -10.16
C HIS A 327 -32.69 21.67 -8.72
N ASP A 328 -32.85 20.62 -7.91
CA ASP A 328 -32.37 20.61 -6.54
C ASP A 328 -30.91 20.12 -6.45
N ALA A 329 -30.34 20.23 -5.24
CA ALA A 329 -28.96 19.80 -4.97
C ALA A 329 -28.74 18.30 -5.22
N VAL A 330 -29.79 17.47 -5.11
CA VAL A 330 -29.72 16.04 -5.48
C VAL A 330 -29.46 15.92 -6.98
N ALA A 331 -30.26 16.61 -7.80
CA ALA A 331 -30.07 16.62 -9.25
C ALA A 331 -28.70 17.19 -9.66
N GLY A 332 -28.23 18.24 -8.99
CA GLY A 332 -26.90 18.81 -9.23
C GLY A 332 -25.76 17.84 -8.91
N ALA A 333 -25.86 17.09 -7.81
CA ALA A 333 -24.89 16.05 -7.46
C ALA A 333 -24.86 14.92 -8.51
N VAL A 334 -26.03 14.48 -8.98
CA VAL A 334 -26.16 13.44 -10.00
C VAL A 334 -25.60 13.91 -11.35
N ARG A 335 -25.91 15.13 -11.78
CA ARG A 335 -25.31 15.73 -12.98
C ARG A 335 -23.79 15.84 -12.86
N SER A 336 -23.26 16.22 -11.70
CA SER A 336 -21.82 16.24 -11.47
C SER A 336 -21.19 14.84 -11.60
N ILE A 337 -21.86 13.79 -11.14
CA ILE A 337 -21.40 12.40 -11.33
C ILE A 337 -21.42 12.03 -12.82
N ALA A 338 -22.48 12.38 -13.54
CA ALA A 338 -22.58 12.18 -14.98
C ALA A 338 -21.39 12.84 -15.71
N THR A 339 -21.20 14.14 -15.51
CA THR A 339 -20.13 14.91 -16.15
C THR A 339 -18.75 14.35 -15.81
N ALA A 340 -18.50 13.98 -14.55
CA ALA A 340 -17.24 13.38 -14.14
C ALA A 340 -16.96 12.05 -14.85
N LEU A 341 -17.98 11.20 -15.03
CA LEU A 341 -17.87 9.92 -15.73
C LEU A 341 -17.63 10.04 -17.25
N GLN A 342 -17.79 11.23 -17.83
CA GLN A 342 -17.40 11.48 -19.22
C GLN A 342 -15.88 11.48 -19.43
N TRP A 343 -15.09 11.63 -18.36
CA TRP A 343 -13.62 11.75 -18.39
C TRP A 343 -13.10 12.76 -19.42
N LYS A 344 -13.82 13.87 -19.61
CA LYS A 344 -13.37 15.02 -20.39
C LYS A 344 -12.55 15.92 -19.47
N ALA A 345 -11.35 16.30 -19.91
CA ALA A 345 -10.52 17.23 -19.15
C ALA A 345 -11.20 18.61 -19.06
N ALA A 346 -11.30 19.17 -17.85
CA ALA A 346 -11.58 20.59 -17.71
C ALA A 346 -10.37 21.39 -18.22
N PRO A 347 -10.54 22.41 -19.08
CA PRO A 347 -9.42 23.11 -19.73
C PRO A 347 -8.42 23.81 -18.78
N ASP A 348 -8.80 24.13 -17.53
CA ASP A 348 -8.16 25.24 -16.82
C ASP A 348 -7.33 24.90 -15.57
N PHE A 349 -7.15 23.63 -15.19
CA PHE A 349 -6.48 23.27 -13.92
C PHE A 349 -5.00 22.87 -14.04
N VAL A 350 -4.29 23.34 -15.07
CA VAL A 350 -2.82 23.23 -15.15
C VAL A 350 -2.20 24.62 -15.06
N GLY A 351 -2.40 25.29 -13.91
CA GLY A 351 -1.73 26.54 -13.60
C GLY A 351 -0.27 26.30 -13.18
N ALA A 352 0.66 27.06 -13.79
CA ALA A 352 2.07 27.08 -13.41
C ALA A 352 2.22 27.39 -11.91
N ALA A 353 3.09 26.64 -11.23
CA ALA A 353 3.28 26.78 -9.80
C ALA A 353 3.72 28.21 -9.44
N GLY A 354 2.94 28.92 -8.64
CA GLY A 354 3.29 30.25 -8.15
C GLY A 354 4.50 30.23 -7.21
N PRO A 355 5.15 31.39 -6.94
CA PRO A 355 6.29 31.48 -6.03
C PRO A 355 5.99 30.94 -4.62
N GLU A 356 4.73 31.03 -4.17
CA GLU A 356 4.25 30.48 -2.90
C GLU A 356 4.22 28.93 -2.90
N GLN A 357 3.78 28.31 -3.99
CA GLN A 357 3.83 26.85 -4.17
C GLN A 357 5.28 26.36 -4.25
N ALA A 358 6.16 27.09 -4.92
CA ALA A 358 7.59 26.78 -4.97
C ALA A 358 8.27 26.86 -3.58
N ALA A 359 7.87 27.81 -2.73
CA ALA A 359 8.34 27.91 -1.35
C ALA A 359 7.83 26.72 -0.50
N LEU A 360 6.55 26.36 -0.64
CA LEU A 360 5.95 25.20 0.03
C LEU A 360 6.61 23.88 -0.40
N ASP A 361 6.92 23.72 -1.67
CA ASP A 361 7.62 22.55 -2.21
C ASP A 361 9.04 22.43 -1.62
N LYS A 362 9.78 23.56 -1.53
CA LYS A 362 11.10 23.59 -0.88
C LYS A 362 11.02 23.21 0.60
N MET A 363 10.06 23.75 1.34
CA MET A 363 9.85 23.40 2.76
C MET A 363 9.50 21.91 2.92
N THR A 364 8.63 21.40 2.06
CA THR A 364 8.24 19.99 2.03
C THR A 364 9.44 19.09 1.75
N GLN A 365 10.26 19.45 0.76
CA GLN A 365 11.47 18.72 0.41
C GLN A 365 12.51 18.74 1.55
N ALA A 366 12.71 19.87 2.22
CA ALA A 366 13.61 19.98 3.37
C ALA A 366 13.14 19.08 4.53
N ARG A 367 11.83 19.09 4.83
CA ARG A 367 11.22 18.24 5.86
C ARG A 367 11.37 16.75 5.52
N GLN A 368 11.16 16.36 4.26
CA GLN A 368 11.39 14.99 3.79
C GLN A 368 12.85 14.55 3.95
N ARG A 369 13.81 15.41 3.56
CA ARG A 369 15.24 15.11 3.73
C ARG A 369 15.61 14.89 5.18
N GLN A 370 15.17 15.77 6.08
CA GLN A 370 15.40 15.62 7.52
C GLN A 370 14.81 14.30 8.04
N HIS A 371 13.62 13.94 7.57
CA HIS A 371 12.97 12.70 7.95
C HIS A 371 13.78 11.47 7.51
N PHE A 372 14.29 11.44 6.27
CA PHE A 372 15.17 10.37 5.80
C PHE A 372 16.50 10.32 6.55
N LEU A 373 17.12 11.46 6.86
CA LEU A 373 18.36 11.51 7.66
C LEU A 373 18.17 10.92 9.06
N ARG A 374 17.11 11.33 9.77
CA ARG A 374 16.75 10.75 11.07
C ARG A 374 16.46 9.26 10.95
N GLY A 375 15.74 8.86 9.90
CA GLY A 375 15.46 7.48 9.57
C GLY A 375 16.72 6.64 9.42
N ALA A 376 17.74 7.13 8.70
CA ALA A 376 19.00 6.42 8.49
C ALA A 376 19.78 6.18 9.78
N VAL A 377 19.89 7.20 10.64
CA VAL A 377 20.52 7.06 11.97
C VAL A 377 19.76 6.05 12.81
N ARG A 378 18.43 6.16 12.82
CA ARG A 378 17.56 5.26 13.59
C ARG A 378 17.64 3.81 13.12
N SER A 379 17.71 3.58 11.81
CA SER A 379 17.93 2.23 11.23
C SER A 379 19.28 1.65 11.64
N ALA A 380 20.37 2.43 11.53
CA ALA A 380 21.70 1.98 11.93
C ALA A 380 21.76 1.65 13.43
N MET A 381 21.25 2.53 14.29
CA MET A 381 21.18 2.29 15.73
C MET A 381 20.32 1.08 16.07
N GLY A 382 19.16 0.93 15.42
CA GLY A 382 18.28 -0.21 15.69
C GLY A 382 18.91 -1.53 15.31
N VAL A 383 19.63 -1.58 14.18
CA VAL A 383 20.40 -2.76 13.78
C VAL A 383 21.52 -3.05 14.77
N THR A 384 22.28 -2.03 15.21
CA THR A 384 23.30 -2.20 16.25
C THR A 384 22.70 -2.80 17.52
N VAL A 385 21.62 -2.22 18.05
CA VAL A 385 20.98 -2.65 19.30
C VAL A 385 20.49 -4.09 19.19
N VAL A 386 19.78 -4.44 18.12
CA VAL A 386 19.24 -5.79 17.96
C VAL A 386 20.34 -6.82 17.73
N THR A 387 21.40 -6.49 16.99
CA THR A 387 22.51 -7.41 16.77
C THR A 387 23.28 -7.68 18.06
N VAL A 388 23.53 -6.66 18.88
CA VAL A 388 24.10 -6.87 20.24
C VAL A 388 23.19 -7.77 21.07
N ALA A 389 21.89 -7.45 21.15
CA ALA A 389 20.93 -8.24 21.91
C ALA A 389 20.85 -9.69 21.43
N ALA A 390 20.86 -9.92 20.11
CA ALA A 390 20.82 -11.25 19.52
C ALA A 390 22.07 -12.08 19.86
N HIS A 391 23.25 -11.47 19.89
CA HIS A 391 24.47 -12.15 20.33
C HIS A 391 24.45 -12.46 21.84
N LEU A 392 23.96 -11.54 22.67
CA LEU A 392 23.83 -11.76 24.12
C LEU A 392 22.81 -12.87 24.44
N LEU A 393 21.75 -12.99 23.65
CA LEU A 393 20.74 -14.04 23.75
C LEU A 393 21.15 -15.36 23.06
N ALA A 394 22.36 -15.41 22.48
CA ALA A 394 22.88 -16.57 21.74
C ALA A 394 21.91 -17.09 20.66
N LEU A 395 21.29 -16.17 19.90
CA LEU A 395 20.37 -16.54 18.82
C LEU A 395 21.13 -17.21 17.67
N ASN A 396 20.52 -18.25 17.06
CA ASN A 396 21.14 -19.03 15.99
C ASN A 396 21.28 -18.24 14.67
N TYR A 397 20.34 -17.33 14.38
CA TYR A 397 20.35 -16.55 13.14
C TYR A 397 20.16 -15.04 13.41
N PRO A 398 21.13 -14.35 14.07
CA PRO A 398 21.00 -12.94 14.48
C PRO A 398 20.62 -11.97 13.34
N TYR A 399 21.01 -12.28 12.11
CA TYR A 399 20.70 -11.50 10.92
C TYR A 399 19.19 -11.43 10.62
N TRP A 400 18.39 -12.40 11.06
CA TRP A 400 16.93 -12.37 10.94
C TRP A 400 16.27 -11.33 11.83
N ALA A 401 16.83 -11.11 13.02
CA ALA A 401 16.40 -10.06 13.94
C ALA A 401 16.79 -8.68 13.38
N ALA A 402 18.02 -8.54 12.87
CA ALA A 402 18.47 -7.33 12.17
C ALA A 402 17.60 -6.99 10.95
N MET A 403 17.29 -7.99 10.10
CA MET A 403 16.37 -7.81 8.97
C MET A 403 14.97 -7.39 9.42
N ALA A 404 14.47 -7.91 10.55
CA ALA A 404 13.18 -7.49 11.09
C ALA A 404 13.20 -6.00 11.46
N VAL A 405 14.28 -5.50 12.09
CA VAL A 405 14.41 -4.06 12.38
C VAL A 405 14.34 -3.23 11.10
N VAL A 406 15.14 -3.57 10.09
CA VAL A 406 15.21 -2.80 8.84
C VAL A 406 13.85 -2.70 8.14
N VAL A 407 13.03 -3.75 8.20
CA VAL A 407 11.72 -3.78 7.53
C VAL A 407 10.60 -3.16 8.39
N VAL A 408 10.64 -3.33 9.71
CA VAL A 408 9.62 -2.81 10.63
C VAL A 408 9.75 -1.32 10.84
N LEU A 409 10.98 -0.80 10.83
CA LEU A 409 11.26 0.60 11.11
C LEU A 409 10.75 1.48 9.97
N GLN A 410 9.61 2.13 10.20
CA GLN A 410 8.95 3.01 9.24
C GLN A 410 9.08 4.46 9.68
N PRO A 411 9.16 5.42 8.74
CA PRO A 411 9.01 6.84 8.98
C PRO A 411 8.17 7.23 10.20
N ASP A 412 6.90 6.86 10.18
CA ASP A 412 5.94 7.16 11.23
C ASP A 412 5.89 6.09 12.31
N ARG A 413 5.76 6.52 13.55
CA ARG A 413 5.69 5.60 14.70
C ARG A 413 4.49 4.67 14.65
N ARG A 414 3.32 5.20 14.25
CA ARG A 414 2.08 4.42 14.12
C ARG A 414 2.24 3.34 13.04
N MET A 415 2.89 3.66 11.93
CA MET A 415 3.21 2.70 10.88
C MET A 415 4.21 1.65 11.35
N SER A 416 5.22 2.03 12.13
CA SER A 416 6.19 1.07 12.70
C SER A 416 5.50 0.09 13.65
N TRP A 417 4.59 0.57 14.48
CA TRP A 417 3.81 -0.27 15.39
C TRP A 417 2.92 -1.28 14.65
N SER A 418 2.11 -0.82 13.68
CA SER A 418 1.27 -1.72 12.90
C SER A 418 2.10 -2.72 12.12
N ARG A 419 3.20 -2.27 11.50
CA ARG A 419 4.12 -3.14 10.77
C ARG A 419 4.78 -4.19 11.65
N ALA A 420 5.18 -3.83 12.87
CA ALA A 420 5.75 -4.77 13.83
C ALA A 420 4.75 -5.88 14.16
N LEU A 421 3.50 -5.51 14.48
CA LEU A 421 2.46 -6.47 14.84
C LEU A 421 2.12 -7.40 13.67
N GLU A 422 1.85 -6.86 12.49
CA GLU A 422 1.54 -7.65 11.31
C GLU A 422 2.70 -8.59 10.93
N ARG A 423 3.95 -8.12 11.10
CA ARG A 423 5.14 -8.94 10.83
C ARG A 423 5.32 -10.04 11.87
N ILE A 424 5.07 -9.77 13.15
CA ILE A 424 5.12 -10.79 14.21
C ILE A 424 4.07 -11.86 13.93
N VAL A 425 2.81 -11.48 13.75
CA VAL A 425 1.70 -12.41 13.50
C VAL A 425 1.95 -13.21 12.22
N GLY A 426 2.30 -12.53 11.13
CA GLY A 426 2.58 -13.18 9.85
C GLY A 426 3.73 -14.18 9.94
N SER A 427 4.85 -13.82 10.57
CA SER A 427 5.99 -14.72 10.69
C SER A 427 5.74 -15.88 11.65
N VAL A 428 5.00 -15.67 12.74
CA VAL A 428 4.61 -16.76 13.66
C VAL A 428 3.74 -17.79 12.94
N VAL A 429 2.69 -17.34 12.24
CA VAL A 429 1.80 -18.22 11.47
C VAL A 429 2.56 -18.90 10.33
N GLY A 430 3.37 -18.14 9.57
CA GLY A 430 4.14 -18.66 8.45
C GLY A 430 5.18 -19.71 8.86
N SER A 431 5.92 -19.46 9.94
CA SER A 431 6.87 -20.44 10.49
C SER A 431 6.18 -21.69 11.03
N ALA A 432 5.02 -21.57 11.68
CA ALA A 432 4.26 -22.73 12.16
C ALA A 432 3.78 -23.60 10.98
N LEU A 433 3.28 -22.99 9.91
CA LEU A 433 2.88 -23.71 8.69
C LEU A 433 4.08 -24.34 7.98
N ALA A 434 5.21 -23.63 7.91
CA ALA A 434 6.44 -24.18 7.34
C ALA A 434 6.94 -25.38 8.15
N LEU A 435 6.93 -25.30 9.48
CA LEU A 435 7.29 -26.40 10.36
C LEU A 435 6.39 -27.61 10.12
N ALA A 436 5.07 -27.41 10.02
CA ALA A 436 4.13 -28.49 9.72
C ALA A 436 4.44 -29.19 8.38
N LEU A 437 4.81 -28.42 7.34
CA LEU A 437 5.24 -28.98 6.06
C LEU A 437 6.56 -29.75 6.17
N LEU A 438 7.55 -29.22 6.87
CA LEU A 438 8.84 -29.89 7.08
C LEU A 438 8.69 -31.21 7.86
N THR A 439 7.78 -31.27 8.84
CA THR A 439 7.52 -32.50 9.60
C THR A 439 6.63 -33.49 8.84
N GLY A 440 5.72 -33.00 7.98
CA GLY A 440 4.74 -33.82 7.29
C GLY A 440 5.21 -34.36 5.94
N ILE A 441 6.22 -33.74 5.33
CA ILE A 441 6.69 -34.06 3.97
C ILE A 441 8.16 -34.48 4.01
N PRO A 442 8.46 -35.80 4.02
CA PRO A 442 9.84 -36.29 4.05
C PRO A 442 10.58 -36.19 2.71
N ALA A 443 9.88 -35.96 1.59
CA ALA A 443 10.47 -35.92 0.25
C ALA A 443 10.95 -34.50 -0.12
N SER A 444 12.27 -34.33 -0.26
CA SER A 444 12.92 -33.07 -0.65
C SER A 444 12.45 -32.52 -2.01
N GLY A 445 12.14 -33.41 -2.96
CA GLY A 445 11.58 -33.03 -4.26
C GLY A 445 10.18 -32.41 -4.15
N LEU A 446 9.34 -32.91 -3.24
CA LEU A 446 7.98 -32.37 -3.03
C LEU A 446 8.03 -31.01 -2.33
N LEU A 447 8.95 -30.82 -1.37
CA LEU A 447 9.20 -29.49 -0.77
C LEU A 447 9.64 -28.48 -1.82
N THR A 448 10.55 -28.86 -2.72
CA THR A 448 10.99 -28.01 -3.85
C THR A 448 9.80 -27.60 -4.74
N ALA A 449 8.91 -28.54 -5.06
CA ALA A 449 7.70 -28.28 -5.82
C ALA A 449 6.70 -27.34 -5.11
N ILE A 450 6.74 -27.26 -3.77
CA ILE A 450 5.92 -26.35 -2.96
C ILE A 450 6.53 -24.94 -2.86
N ILE A 451 7.87 -24.81 -2.83
CA ILE A 451 8.54 -23.51 -2.71
C ILE A 451 8.23 -22.61 -3.93
N ILE A 452 8.17 -23.16 -5.14
CA ILE A 452 7.88 -22.41 -6.38
C ILE A 452 6.50 -21.71 -6.34
N PRO A 453 5.37 -22.39 -6.09
CA PRO A 453 4.08 -21.74 -5.97
C PRO A 453 3.99 -20.78 -4.77
N LEU A 454 4.75 -21.00 -3.69
CA LEU A 454 4.87 -20.03 -2.60
C LEU A 454 5.54 -18.73 -3.06
N ALA A 455 6.53 -18.78 -3.96
CA ALA A 455 7.14 -17.59 -4.55
C ALA A 455 6.10 -16.78 -5.36
N ALA A 456 5.27 -17.47 -6.15
CA ALA A 456 4.15 -16.82 -6.84
C ALA A 456 3.13 -16.20 -5.89
N ALA A 457 2.67 -16.98 -4.90
CA ALA A 457 1.70 -16.51 -3.92
C ALA A 457 2.23 -15.31 -3.12
N THR A 458 3.51 -15.29 -2.78
CA THR A 458 4.14 -14.17 -2.07
C THR A 458 4.01 -12.87 -2.86
N ILE A 459 4.38 -12.86 -4.14
CA ILE A 459 4.30 -11.64 -4.96
C ILE A 459 2.86 -11.27 -5.29
N ALA A 460 1.99 -12.25 -5.55
CA ALA A 460 0.57 -12.01 -5.82
C ALA A 460 -0.17 -11.36 -4.63
N LEU A 461 0.20 -11.72 -3.39
CA LEU A 461 -0.45 -11.23 -2.16
C LEU A 461 0.16 -9.93 -1.62
N ARG A 462 1.28 -9.45 -2.19
CA ARG A 462 2.03 -8.25 -1.73
C ARG A 462 1.15 -7.03 -1.50
N SER A 463 0.20 -6.79 -2.40
CA SER A 463 -0.70 -5.62 -2.36
C SER A 463 -2.07 -5.91 -1.73
N VAL A 464 -2.32 -7.14 -1.28
CA VAL A 464 -3.62 -7.59 -0.74
C VAL A 464 -3.67 -7.38 0.77
N SER A 465 -2.67 -7.90 1.50
CA SER A 465 -2.54 -7.76 2.95
C SER A 465 -1.09 -8.01 3.36
N TYR A 466 -0.53 -7.12 4.19
CA TYR A 466 0.86 -7.27 4.63
C TYR A 466 1.06 -8.51 5.50
N THR A 467 0.09 -8.85 6.38
CA THR A 467 0.16 -10.06 7.20
C THR A 467 0.20 -11.32 6.34
N LEU A 468 -0.71 -11.46 5.35
CA LEU A 468 -0.73 -12.61 4.44
C LEU A 468 0.55 -12.69 3.61
N PHE A 469 1.02 -11.55 3.09
CA PHE A 469 2.30 -11.45 2.40
C PHE A 469 3.44 -11.98 3.27
N VAL A 470 3.54 -11.55 4.53
CA VAL A 470 4.58 -11.99 5.46
C VAL A 470 4.43 -13.47 5.82
N THR A 471 3.22 -14.00 5.96
CA THR A 471 2.97 -15.42 6.22
C THR A 471 3.56 -16.29 5.11
N VAL A 472 3.18 -16.04 3.86
CA VAL A 472 3.64 -16.82 2.70
C VAL A 472 5.14 -16.59 2.45
N LEU A 473 5.62 -15.35 2.60
CA LEU A 473 7.05 -15.02 2.54
C LEU A 473 7.86 -15.80 3.57
N THR A 474 7.36 -15.90 4.80
CA THR A 474 8.05 -16.60 5.88
C THR A 474 8.11 -18.10 5.58
N MET A 475 7.02 -18.69 5.07
CA MET A 475 7.04 -20.07 4.60
C MET A 475 8.07 -20.29 3.49
N LEU A 476 8.04 -19.43 2.46
CA LEU A 476 9.00 -19.49 1.35
C LEU A 476 10.45 -19.49 1.87
N PHE A 477 10.79 -18.56 2.76
CA PHE A 477 12.17 -18.37 3.22
C PHE A 477 12.61 -19.47 4.20
N VAL A 478 11.73 -19.93 5.10
CA VAL A 478 12.05 -21.03 6.02
C VAL A 478 12.30 -22.32 5.25
N LEU A 479 11.44 -22.67 4.29
CA LEU A 479 11.63 -23.85 3.45
C LEU A 479 12.87 -23.75 2.55
N THR A 480 13.13 -22.56 1.97
CA THR A 480 14.35 -22.32 1.18
C THR A 480 15.61 -22.45 2.02
N MET A 481 15.58 -21.96 3.27
CA MET A 481 16.72 -22.06 4.18
C MET A 481 16.98 -23.49 4.63
N ASP A 482 15.94 -24.27 4.91
CA ASP A 482 16.08 -25.70 5.22
C ASP A 482 16.66 -26.48 4.03
N MET A 483 16.26 -26.15 2.80
CA MET A 483 16.84 -26.74 1.59
C MET A 483 18.35 -26.42 1.45
N LEU A 484 18.78 -25.21 1.82
CA LEU A 484 20.18 -24.78 1.72
C LEU A 484 21.06 -25.28 2.87
N HIS A 485 20.48 -25.32 4.08
CA HIS A 485 21.15 -25.70 5.32
C HIS A 485 20.22 -26.58 6.15
N PRO A 486 20.08 -27.88 5.82
CA PRO A 486 19.16 -28.76 6.51
C PRO A 486 19.45 -28.81 8.02
N GLY A 487 18.44 -28.58 8.84
CA GLY A 487 18.65 -28.51 10.28
C GLY A 487 17.37 -28.31 11.09
N ALA A 488 17.36 -28.83 12.32
CA ALA A 488 16.26 -28.61 13.23
C ALA A 488 16.22 -27.16 13.73
N GLY A 489 15.01 -26.63 13.93
CA GLY A 489 14.81 -25.35 14.62
C GLY A 489 14.90 -24.08 13.76
N ILE A 490 15.04 -24.20 12.43
CA ILE A 490 15.01 -23.03 11.52
C ILE A 490 13.69 -22.26 11.67
N ALA A 491 12.56 -22.98 11.70
CA ALA A 491 11.25 -22.37 11.85
C ALA A 491 11.08 -21.65 13.21
N SER A 492 11.50 -22.27 14.31
CA SER A 492 11.38 -21.69 15.66
C SER A 492 12.34 -20.50 15.86
N ALA A 493 13.56 -20.58 15.34
CA ALA A 493 14.49 -19.46 15.32
C ALA A 493 13.91 -18.28 14.52
N ARG A 494 13.23 -18.56 13.40
CA ARG A 494 12.57 -17.50 12.61
C ARG A 494 11.52 -16.75 13.40
N MET A 495 10.75 -17.46 14.21
CA MET A 495 9.71 -16.87 15.06
C MET A 495 10.36 -15.97 16.12
N LEU A 496 11.35 -16.51 16.84
CA LEU A 496 12.03 -15.82 17.93
C LEU A 496 12.77 -14.57 17.43
N ASP A 497 13.62 -14.72 16.42
CA ASP A 497 14.44 -13.64 15.88
C ASP A 497 13.58 -12.49 15.35
N ASN A 498 12.47 -12.82 14.68
CA ASN A 498 11.56 -11.83 14.16
C ASN A 498 10.79 -11.08 15.27
N ILE A 499 10.42 -11.76 16.36
CA ILE A 499 9.83 -11.11 17.55
C ILE A 499 10.85 -10.16 18.17
N VAL A 500 12.06 -10.64 18.45
CA VAL A 500 13.14 -9.83 19.05
C VAL A 500 13.43 -8.60 18.21
N GLY A 501 13.59 -8.76 16.90
CA GLY A 501 13.86 -7.64 16.01
C GLY A 501 12.68 -6.67 15.86
N SER A 502 11.45 -7.16 15.83
CA SER A 502 10.27 -6.28 15.78
C SER A 502 10.11 -5.47 17.07
N LEU A 503 10.38 -6.07 18.23
CA LEU A 503 10.38 -5.37 19.52
C LEU A 503 11.51 -4.33 19.59
N ALA A 504 12.73 -4.68 19.16
CA ALA A 504 13.84 -3.74 19.10
C ALA A 504 13.52 -2.53 18.19
N ALA A 505 12.89 -2.76 17.04
CA ALA A 505 12.46 -1.70 16.13
C ALA A 505 11.45 -0.75 16.78
N ILE A 506 10.49 -1.29 17.54
CA ILE A 506 9.53 -0.51 18.32
C ILE A 506 10.27 0.34 19.36
N ILE A 507 11.12 -0.28 20.18
CA ILE A 507 11.87 0.41 21.24
C ILE A 507 12.66 1.59 20.67
N VAL A 508 13.42 1.35 19.60
CA VAL A 508 14.23 2.38 18.93
C VAL A 508 13.35 3.49 18.34
N THR A 509 12.18 3.14 17.79
CA THR A 509 11.20 4.11 17.28
C THR A 509 10.65 5.03 18.36
N PHE A 510 10.54 4.56 19.61
CA PHE A 510 10.05 5.37 20.73
C PHE A 510 11.14 6.14 21.47
N LEU A 511 12.39 5.65 21.48
CA LEU A 511 13.50 6.27 22.19
C LEU A 511 14.30 7.28 21.34
N VAL A 512 14.49 7.00 20.03
CA VAL A 512 15.38 7.80 19.16
C VAL A 512 14.56 8.79 18.33
N TRP A 513 14.66 10.07 18.66
CA TRP A 513 13.86 11.16 18.06
C TRP A 513 12.35 10.87 18.09
N PRO A 514 11.72 10.91 19.27
CA PRO A 514 10.29 10.83 19.35
C PRO A 514 9.64 12.03 18.65
N ASP A 515 9.23 11.88 17.38
CA ASP A 515 8.43 12.88 16.65
C ASP A 515 7.12 13.15 17.40
N LYS A 516 6.91 14.36 17.92
CA LYS A 516 5.64 14.76 18.54
C LYS A 516 4.57 14.75 17.45
N ALA A 517 3.85 13.64 17.32
CA ALA A 517 2.68 13.59 16.45
C ALA A 517 1.65 14.59 16.99
N PRO A 518 0.98 15.36 16.11
CA PRO A 518 -0.06 16.25 16.56
C PRO A 518 -1.14 15.47 17.31
N THR A 519 -1.69 16.09 18.35
CA THR A 519 -2.73 15.46 19.16
C THR A 519 -4.00 15.29 18.33
N LEU A 520 -4.89 14.39 18.74
CA LEU A 520 -6.20 14.26 18.11
C LEU A 520 -6.94 15.60 18.10
N SER A 521 -6.85 16.36 19.20
CA SER A 521 -7.48 17.68 19.32
C SER A 521 -6.94 18.68 18.30
N GLU A 522 -5.62 18.75 18.12
CA GLU A 522 -4.98 19.59 17.09
C GLU A 522 -5.42 19.19 15.67
N LEU A 523 -5.49 17.90 15.39
CA LEU A 523 -5.91 17.40 14.09
C LEU A 523 -7.41 17.64 13.83
N ALA A 524 -8.25 17.46 14.85
CA ALA A 524 -9.68 17.75 14.77
C ALA A 524 -9.93 19.25 14.54
N ALA A 525 -9.19 20.13 15.23
CA ALA A 525 -9.26 21.57 15.03
C ALA A 525 -8.83 21.97 13.61
N ARG A 526 -7.71 21.43 13.11
CA ARG A 526 -7.25 21.63 11.72
C ARG A 526 -8.28 21.15 10.70
N ALA A 527 -8.89 19.99 10.94
CA ALA A 527 -9.96 19.47 10.09
C ALA A 527 -11.18 20.41 10.08
N LEU A 528 -11.58 20.92 11.24
CA LEU A 528 -12.70 21.86 11.36
C LEU A 528 -12.42 23.16 10.59
N GLU A 529 -11.25 23.77 10.79
CA GLU A 529 -10.85 25.01 10.14
C GLU A 529 -10.75 24.87 8.62
N ALA A 530 -10.17 23.77 8.14
CA ALA A 530 -10.08 23.52 6.71
C ALA A 530 -11.47 23.31 6.06
N ASN A 531 -12.40 22.64 6.75
CA ASN A 531 -13.78 22.49 6.25
C ASN A 531 -14.58 23.81 6.30
N ARG A 532 -14.31 24.71 7.27
CA ARG A 532 -14.86 26.08 7.26
C ARG A 532 -14.38 26.85 6.03
N ALA A 533 -13.07 26.85 5.77
CA ALA A 533 -12.52 27.51 4.60
C ALA A 533 -13.12 26.97 3.28
N TYR A 534 -13.36 25.66 3.20
CA TYR A 534 -14.05 25.05 2.07
C TYR A 534 -15.50 25.52 1.92
N ARG A 535 -16.27 25.51 3.02
CA ARG A 535 -17.65 26.03 3.01
C ARG A 535 -17.68 27.50 2.59
N ASP A 536 -16.82 28.34 3.15
CA ASP A 536 -16.80 29.77 2.84
C ASP A 536 -16.40 30.02 1.37
N ALA A 537 -15.51 29.20 0.79
CA ALA A 537 -15.20 29.24 -0.64
C ALA A 537 -16.41 28.78 -1.48
N ALA A 538 -17.10 27.73 -1.04
CA ALA A 538 -18.34 27.26 -1.66
C ALA A 538 -19.42 28.34 -1.62
N GLU A 539 -19.61 29.07 -0.52
CA GLU A 539 -20.58 30.18 -0.42
C GLU A 539 -20.23 31.35 -1.35
N ARG A 540 -18.95 31.68 -1.53
CA ARG A 540 -18.50 32.75 -2.44
C ARG A 540 -18.55 32.38 -3.93
N GLY A 541 -18.41 31.09 -4.25
CA GLY A 541 -18.42 30.62 -5.64
C GLY A 541 -17.15 30.85 -6.42
N ASP A 542 -16.03 30.98 -5.71
CA ASP A 542 -14.71 30.97 -6.32
C ASP A 542 -14.29 29.53 -6.65
N VAL A 543 -14.46 29.12 -7.91
CA VAL A 543 -14.17 27.75 -8.39
C VAL A 543 -12.72 27.34 -8.13
N ALA A 544 -11.76 28.27 -8.25
CA ALA A 544 -10.34 27.99 -8.03
C ALA A 544 -10.06 27.75 -6.54
N GLN A 545 -10.60 28.60 -5.66
CA GLN A 545 -10.46 28.42 -4.22
C GLN A 545 -11.22 27.21 -3.70
N ILE A 546 -12.37 26.88 -4.28
CA ILE A 546 -13.13 25.68 -3.95
C ILE A 546 -12.27 24.44 -4.15
N ALA A 547 -11.60 24.29 -5.29
CA ALA A 547 -10.74 23.13 -5.55
C ALA A 547 -9.59 23.01 -4.53
N LEU A 548 -8.92 24.13 -4.20
CA LEU A 548 -7.81 24.16 -3.24
C LEU A 548 -8.27 23.85 -1.82
N THR A 549 -9.29 24.54 -1.34
CA THR A 549 -9.82 24.40 0.03
C THR A 549 -10.49 23.04 0.24
N ARG A 550 -11.19 22.50 -0.76
CA ARG A 550 -11.74 21.14 -0.76
C ARG A 550 -10.66 20.09 -0.55
N ARG A 551 -9.54 20.20 -1.27
CA ARG A 551 -8.39 19.29 -1.09
C ARG A 551 -7.79 19.41 0.30
N ALA A 552 -7.58 20.63 0.80
CA ALA A 552 -7.03 20.87 2.14
C ALA A 552 -7.94 20.31 3.24
N ALA A 553 -9.25 20.57 3.16
CA ALA A 553 -10.29 20.00 4.02
C ALA A 553 -10.25 18.47 4.00
N GLY A 554 -10.03 17.90 2.81
CA GLY A 554 -9.90 16.47 2.66
C GLY A 554 -8.69 15.88 3.36
N ILE A 555 -7.51 16.45 3.16
CA ILE A 555 -6.29 15.98 3.82
C ILE A 555 -6.43 16.08 5.36
N ALA A 556 -6.86 17.24 5.87
CA ALA A 556 -7.00 17.47 7.31
C ALA A 556 -8.02 16.53 7.96
N SER A 557 -9.16 16.30 7.30
CA SER A 557 -10.17 15.35 7.79
C SER A 557 -9.63 13.92 7.83
N THR A 558 -8.87 13.50 6.81
CA THR A 558 -8.29 12.16 6.77
C THR A 558 -7.24 11.98 7.88
N GLU A 559 -6.36 12.96 8.10
CA GLU A 559 -5.36 12.93 9.19
C GLU A 559 -6.04 12.77 10.56
N ALA A 560 -7.08 13.56 10.81
CA ALA A 560 -7.80 13.54 12.08
C ALA A 560 -8.58 12.22 12.27
N GLU A 561 -9.19 11.70 11.21
CA GLU A 561 -9.87 10.41 11.21
C GLU A 561 -8.93 9.21 11.41
N ILE A 562 -7.71 9.28 10.87
CA ILE A 562 -6.67 8.26 11.14
C ILE A 562 -6.28 8.30 12.61
N ALA A 563 -6.05 9.49 13.17
CA ALA A 563 -5.71 9.64 14.58
C ALA A 563 -6.85 9.18 15.50
N PHE A 564 -8.11 9.43 15.14
CA PHE A 564 -9.28 9.03 15.92
C PHE A 564 -9.45 7.50 16.05
N HIS A 565 -8.97 6.75 15.07
CA HIS A 565 -9.03 5.28 15.03
C HIS A 565 -7.68 4.60 15.30
N ALA A 566 -6.69 5.37 15.78
CA ALA A 566 -5.36 4.84 15.95
C ALA A 566 -5.32 3.74 17.06
N PRO A 567 -4.43 2.74 16.92
CA PRO A 567 -4.44 1.54 17.76
C PRO A 567 -4.09 1.77 19.24
N ASP A 568 -3.57 2.94 19.60
CA ASP A 568 -3.48 3.45 20.98
C ASP A 568 -4.83 3.48 21.70
N ARG A 569 -5.95 3.44 20.96
CA ARG A 569 -7.30 3.21 21.49
C ARG A 569 -7.50 1.83 22.11
N TYR A 570 -6.79 0.79 21.63
CA TYR A 570 -6.80 -0.55 22.22
C TYR A 570 -6.04 -0.63 23.55
N LEU A 571 -5.23 0.39 23.87
CA LEU A 571 -4.58 0.57 25.17
C LEU A 571 -5.45 1.36 26.17
N GLY A 572 -6.75 1.55 25.89
CA GLY A 572 -7.73 2.09 26.84
C GLY A 572 -7.87 3.62 26.88
N LYS A 573 -7.17 4.37 26.02
CA LYS A 573 -7.36 5.84 25.92
C LYS A 573 -8.60 6.17 25.09
N THR A 574 -9.66 6.63 25.75
CA THR A 574 -10.85 7.18 25.08
C THR A 574 -10.59 8.61 24.62
N PRO A 575 -11.01 8.98 23.39
CA PRO A 575 -10.89 10.35 22.92
C PRO A 575 -11.81 11.25 23.75
N PRO A 576 -11.40 12.50 24.07
CA PRO A 576 -12.26 13.49 24.70
C PRO A 576 -13.56 13.67 23.92
N ALA A 577 -14.69 13.82 24.62
CA ALA A 577 -15.98 14.06 23.96
C ALA A 577 -15.95 15.30 23.06
N THR A 578 -15.15 16.31 23.42
CA THR A 578 -14.92 17.54 22.65
C THR A 578 -14.28 17.27 21.29
N ASP A 579 -13.33 16.33 21.20
CA ASP A 579 -12.65 15.98 19.95
C ASP A 579 -13.60 15.20 19.03
N VAL A 580 -14.43 14.33 19.60
CA VAL A 580 -15.49 13.61 18.87
C VAL A 580 -16.48 14.60 18.26
N GLU A 581 -16.92 15.58 19.05
CA GLU A 581 -17.85 16.63 18.62
C GLU A 581 -17.22 17.52 17.55
N THR A 582 -15.96 17.91 17.71
CA THR A 582 -15.20 18.72 16.75
C THR A 582 -15.10 18.00 15.40
N LEU A 583 -14.79 16.70 15.40
CA LEU A 583 -14.79 15.87 14.20
C LEU A 583 -16.19 15.74 13.57
N ALA A 584 -17.24 15.61 14.39
CA ALA A 584 -18.61 15.59 13.89
C ALA A 584 -18.97 16.91 13.19
N LYS A 585 -18.62 18.07 13.78
CA LYS A 585 -18.80 19.40 13.19
C LYS A 585 -18.03 19.56 11.88
N ALA A 586 -16.77 19.12 11.83
CA ALA A 586 -15.97 19.16 10.61
C ALA A 586 -16.64 18.37 9.46
N ARG A 587 -17.24 17.21 9.76
CA ARG A 587 -17.99 16.41 8.78
C ARG A 587 -19.29 17.08 8.32
N LEU A 588 -20.01 17.72 9.24
CA LEU A 588 -21.23 18.47 8.90
C LEU A 588 -20.90 19.60 7.92
N LEU A 589 -19.88 20.40 8.22
CA LEU A 589 -19.41 21.47 7.33
C LEU A 589 -18.97 20.95 5.96
N ALA A 590 -18.32 19.79 5.91
CA ALA A 590 -17.93 19.15 4.64
C ALA A 590 -19.17 18.82 3.78
N GLY A 591 -20.23 18.30 4.41
CA GLY A 591 -21.51 18.00 3.76
C GLY A 591 -22.24 19.27 3.30
N GLU A 592 -22.33 20.28 4.16
CA GLU A 592 -22.93 21.59 3.84
C GLU A 592 -22.22 22.24 2.64
N ALA A 593 -20.88 22.28 2.66
CA ALA A 593 -20.07 22.82 1.57
C ALA A 593 -20.31 22.07 0.25
N ALA A 594 -20.41 20.73 0.31
CA ALA A 594 -20.70 19.90 -0.87
C ALA A 594 -22.12 20.16 -1.41
N VAL A 595 -23.12 20.32 -0.54
CA VAL A 595 -24.48 20.67 -0.94
C VAL A 595 -24.54 22.06 -1.57
N LEU A 596 -23.91 23.06 -0.95
CA LEU A 596 -23.83 24.42 -1.50
C LEU A 596 -23.22 24.43 -2.90
N TRP A 597 -22.15 23.67 -3.10
CA TRP A 597 -21.52 23.51 -4.41
C TRP A 597 -22.48 22.91 -5.45
N HIS A 598 -23.19 21.83 -5.11
CA HIS A 598 -24.09 21.14 -6.04
C HIS A 598 -25.49 21.76 -6.16
N SER A 599 -25.83 22.73 -5.31
CA SER A 599 -27.08 23.50 -5.39
C SER A 599 -27.01 24.66 -6.39
N ARG A 600 -25.82 24.93 -6.93
CA ARG A 600 -25.60 25.87 -8.04
C ARG A 600 -25.67 25.14 -9.37
#